data_AF-A0A172U6Y5-F1
#
_entry.id   AF-A0A172U6Y5-F1
#
_cell.length_a   1.000
_cell.length_b   1.000
_cell.length_c   1.000
_cell.angle_alpha   90.00
_cell.angle_beta   90.00
_cell.angle_gamma   90.00
#
_symmetry.space_group_name_H-M   'P 1'
#
loop_
_entity.id
_entity.type
_entity.pdbx_description
1 polymer ?
#
loop_
_entity_poly.entity_id
_entity_poly.type
_entity_poly.pdbx_seq_one_letter_code
_entity_poly.pdbx_strand_id
1 'polypeptide(L)'
;MCLIIHKPKDAKLDLELLHSASQYNPHGYGLMAFTGPQKISVIRDQYTHFEALRRAYVHFAKHECVIHLRLRTRGHINYANTHPFRVSNAIYMAHNGTLDINCRIPGRSDSWHMANDLLQPLLRRNPNIIHAKSFQSYIAKNIGANNRMVFMDADRQKTVIINKSLGTEYQGVWLSNTKWFDSARFGLAEPNFNNGQLASDACSKLKLLGERFGQGLNKLNYCSG
;
A
#
# COMPACT_ATOMS: atom_id res chain seq x y z
N MET A 1 -2.03 -2.38 -9.19
CA MET A 1 -2.64 -1.97 -7.91
C MET A 1 -1.57 -2.07 -6.83
N CYS A 2 -1.78 -1.50 -5.66
CA CYS A 2 -0.77 -1.43 -4.60
C CYS A 2 -0.72 -2.73 -3.77
N LEU A 3 0.11 -2.75 -2.73
CA LEU A 3 0.02 -3.72 -1.64
C LEU A 3 -0.14 -2.99 -0.30
N ILE A 4 -1.19 -3.32 0.44
CA ILE A 4 -1.28 -3.05 1.88
C ILE A 4 -0.96 -4.32 2.65
N ILE A 5 -0.12 -4.17 3.68
CA ILE A 5 0.19 -5.17 4.68
C ILE A 5 -0.27 -4.62 6.03
N HIS A 6 -1.15 -5.34 6.73
CA HIS A 6 -1.47 -5.07 8.12
C HIS A 6 -0.75 -6.09 8.99
N LYS A 7 0.11 -5.61 9.89
CA LYS A 7 0.86 -6.41 10.85
C LYS A 7 0.31 -6.16 12.25
N PRO A 8 -0.47 -7.09 12.83
CA PRO A 8 -0.84 -7.05 14.24
C PRO A 8 0.39 -6.93 15.16
N LYS A 9 0.20 -6.39 16.37
CA LYS A 9 1.28 -6.14 17.34
C LYS A 9 2.20 -7.35 17.53
N ASP A 10 1.61 -8.53 17.69
CA ASP A 10 2.33 -9.77 18.05
C ASP A 10 2.80 -10.57 16.83
N ALA A 11 2.47 -10.15 15.60
CA ALA A 11 2.92 -10.80 14.38
C ALA A 11 4.31 -10.30 13.95
N LYS A 12 5.03 -11.10 13.16
CA LYS A 12 6.30 -10.70 12.54
C LYS A 12 6.11 -10.71 11.03
N LEU A 13 6.41 -9.60 10.38
CA LEU A 13 6.48 -9.55 8.93
C LEU A 13 7.81 -10.14 8.45
N ASP A 14 7.72 -11.08 7.51
CA ASP A 14 8.87 -11.61 6.77
C ASP A 14 9.52 -10.49 5.93
N LEU A 15 10.83 -10.29 6.14
CA LEU A 15 11.59 -9.29 5.42
C LEU A 15 11.80 -9.64 3.95
N GLU A 16 11.81 -10.92 3.59
CA GLU A 16 11.88 -11.34 2.18
C GLU A 16 10.58 -11.03 1.45
N LEU A 17 9.44 -11.19 2.11
CA LEU A 17 8.14 -10.74 1.59
C LEU A 17 8.13 -9.23 1.41
N LEU A 18 8.61 -8.47 2.40
CA LEU A 18 8.69 -7.01 2.32
C LEU A 18 9.65 -6.56 1.20
N HIS A 19 10.76 -7.27 1.02
CA HIS A 19 11.72 -7.02 -0.06
C HIS A 19 11.07 -7.28 -1.42
N SER A 20 10.45 -8.45 -1.61
CA SER A 20 9.73 -8.79 -2.83
C SER A 20 8.65 -7.75 -3.15
N ALA A 21 7.80 -7.40 -2.17
CA ALA A 21 6.79 -6.37 -2.34
C ALA A 21 7.39 -5.01 -2.76
N SER A 22 8.55 -4.64 -2.22
CA SER A 22 9.23 -3.38 -2.56
C SER A 22 9.67 -3.33 -4.03
N GLN A 23 10.07 -4.48 -4.61
CA GLN A 23 10.47 -4.57 -6.01
C GLN A 23 9.28 -4.42 -6.96
N TYR A 24 8.10 -4.92 -6.57
CA TYR A 24 6.87 -4.84 -7.37
C TYR A 24 6.16 -3.47 -7.25
N ASN A 25 6.44 -2.71 -6.19
CA ASN A 25 5.76 -1.46 -5.88
C ASN A 25 6.74 -0.29 -5.71
N PRO A 26 7.39 0.18 -6.80
CA PRO A 26 8.51 1.13 -6.72
C PRO A 26 8.11 2.59 -6.46
N HIS A 27 6.80 2.91 -6.49
CA HIS A 27 6.30 4.29 -6.59
C HIS A 27 5.97 4.95 -5.24
N GLY A 28 6.72 4.56 -4.20
CA GLY A 28 6.63 5.10 -2.85
C GLY A 28 6.03 4.12 -1.85
N TYR A 29 6.31 4.36 -0.57
CA TYR A 29 5.74 3.61 0.53
C TYR A 29 5.28 4.53 1.66
N GLY A 30 4.39 4.01 2.49
CA GLY A 30 4.07 4.61 3.77
C GLY A 30 3.83 3.55 4.84
N LEU A 31 4.10 3.93 6.07
CA LEU A 31 3.89 3.11 7.26
C LEU A 31 3.21 3.97 8.32
N MET A 32 2.10 3.47 8.88
CA MET A 32 1.46 4.01 10.08
C MET A 32 1.44 2.96 11.19
N ALA A 33 1.72 3.37 12.43
CA ALA A 33 1.80 2.45 13.57
C ALA A 33 1.25 3.07 14.87
N PHE A 34 0.63 2.26 15.72
CA PHE A 34 0.23 2.68 17.08
C PHE A 34 1.45 2.73 18.00
N THR A 35 1.99 3.93 18.21
CA THR A 35 3.25 4.13 18.97
C THR A 35 3.05 4.51 20.43
N GLY A 36 1.80 4.67 20.85
CA GLY A 36 1.42 4.94 22.23
C GLY A 36 -0.07 5.21 22.36
N PRO A 37 -0.55 5.46 23.59
CA PRO A 37 -1.95 5.82 23.83
C PRO A 37 -2.34 7.01 22.96
N GLN A 38 -3.41 6.85 22.18
CA GLN A 38 -3.95 7.90 21.30
C GLN A 38 -2.92 8.48 20.31
N LYS A 39 -1.91 7.68 19.93
CA LYS A 39 -0.84 8.13 19.04
C LYS A 39 -0.60 7.17 17.86
N ILE A 40 -0.61 7.75 16.66
CA ILE A 40 -0.13 7.11 15.43
C ILE A 40 1.11 7.87 14.95
N SER A 41 2.21 7.14 14.75
CA SER A 41 3.37 7.67 14.01
C SER A 41 3.27 7.28 12.55
N VAL A 42 3.72 8.16 11.65
CA VAL A 42 3.68 7.94 10.20
C VAL A 42 5.05 8.22 9.58
N ILE A 43 5.51 7.32 8.72
CA ILE A 43 6.65 7.52 7.80
C ILE A 43 6.14 7.35 6.38
N ARG A 44 6.59 8.20 5.46
CA ARG A 44 6.28 8.11 4.02
C ARG A 44 7.49 8.48 3.19
N ASP A 45 7.64 7.82 2.06
CA ASP A 45 8.61 8.15 1.02
C ASP A 45 7.93 8.05 -0.35
N GLN A 46 8.25 8.96 -1.25
CA GLN A 46 7.73 8.93 -2.61
C GLN A 46 8.45 7.93 -3.52
N TYR A 47 9.57 7.36 -3.05
CA TYR A 47 10.31 6.29 -3.69
C TYR A 47 10.37 5.06 -2.79
N THR A 48 10.30 3.87 -3.38
CA THR A 48 10.46 2.63 -2.63
C THR A 48 11.90 2.14 -2.70
N HIS A 49 12.68 2.46 -1.67
CA HIS A 49 13.99 1.87 -1.44
C HIS A 49 13.89 0.85 -0.30
N PHE A 50 14.24 -0.42 -0.58
CA PHE A 50 14.06 -1.50 0.38
C PHE A 50 14.77 -1.23 1.71
N GLU A 51 16.01 -0.75 1.70
CA GLU A 51 16.74 -0.47 2.95
C GLU A 51 16.09 0.64 3.80
N ALA A 52 15.50 1.66 3.18
CA ALA A 52 14.77 2.69 3.91
C ALA A 52 13.47 2.13 4.50
N LEU A 53 12.72 1.35 3.71
CA LEU A 53 11.51 0.66 4.14
C LEU A 53 11.79 -0.35 5.27
N ARG A 54 12.88 -1.12 5.16
CA ARG A 54 13.33 -2.08 6.17
C ARG A 54 13.64 -1.37 7.48
N ARG A 55 14.39 -0.27 7.46
CA ARG A 55 14.66 0.54 8.66
C ARG A 55 13.39 1.09 9.29
N ALA A 56 12.47 1.61 8.47
CA ALA A 56 11.17 2.09 8.95
C ALA A 56 10.36 0.96 9.62
N TYR A 57 10.29 -0.21 9.00
CA TYR A 57 9.62 -1.37 9.59
C TYR A 57 10.27 -1.82 10.90
N VAL A 58 11.59 -1.99 10.93
CA VAL A 58 12.33 -2.42 12.14
C VAL A 58 12.06 -1.45 13.30
N HIS A 59 12.04 -0.14 13.03
CA HIS A 59 11.74 0.87 14.04
C HIS A 59 10.34 0.69 14.67
N PHE A 60 9.37 0.21 13.89
CA PHE A 60 7.99 -0.02 14.36
C PHE A 60 7.62 -1.48 14.60
N ALA A 61 8.57 -2.43 14.54
CA ALA A 61 8.27 -3.86 14.50
C ALA A 61 7.51 -4.37 15.75
N LYS A 62 7.65 -3.69 16.90
CA LYS A 62 6.95 -4.01 18.16
C LYS A 62 5.51 -3.47 18.24
N HIS A 63 5.11 -2.66 17.27
CA HIS A 63 3.80 -2.01 17.23
C HIS A 63 2.90 -2.70 16.21
N GLU A 64 1.59 -2.60 16.39
CA GLU A 64 0.68 -2.84 15.27
C GLU A 64 0.91 -1.76 14.21
N CYS A 65 1.10 -2.17 12.97
CA CYS A 65 1.36 -1.25 11.88
C CYS A 65 0.69 -1.66 10.57
N VAL A 66 0.50 -0.67 9.70
CA VAL A 66 0.01 -0.83 8.34
C VAL A 66 1.04 -0.23 7.40
N ILE A 67 1.51 -1.05 6.46
CA ILE A 67 2.45 -0.67 5.42
C ILE A 67 1.68 -0.63 4.11
N HIS A 68 1.81 0.46 3.35
CA HIS A 68 1.28 0.59 2.01
C HIS A 68 2.45 0.80 1.05
N LEU A 69 2.65 -0.12 0.11
CA LEU A 69 3.59 0.03 -1.00
C LEU A 69 2.81 0.39 -2.26
N ARG A 70 3.21 1.48 -2.90
CA ARG A 70 2.49 2.07 -4.02
C ARG A 70 3.01 1.55 -5.35
N LEU A 71 2.09 1.06 -6.16
CA LEU A 71 2.26 0.94 -7.61
C LEU A 71 1.30 1.93 -8.27
N ARG A 72 1.85 2.97 -8.89
CA ARG A 72 1.09 4.06 -9.52
C ARG A 72 0.13 3.52 -10.60
N THR A 73 -1.17 3.62 -10.34
CA THR A 73 -2.25 3.41 -11.33
C THR A 73 -2.86 4.73 -11.77
N ARG A 74 -3.20 5.62 -10.82
CA ARG A 74 -3.68 6.99 -11.04
C ARG A 74 -2.90 8.02 -10.23
N GLY A 75 -2.89 9.26 -10.72
CA GLY A 75 -2.14 10.39 -10.15
C GLY A 75 -0.63 10.34 -10.41
N HIS A 76 0.07 11.41 -10.04
CA HIS A 76 1.53 11.52 -10.17
C HIS A 76 2.27 10.69 -9.11
N ILE A 77 3.53 10.34 -9.38
CA ILE A 77 4.45 9.75 -8.41
C ILE A 77 5.03 10.90 -7.58
N ASN A 78 4.44 11.15 -6.42
CA ASN A 78 4.88 12.20 -5.50
C ASN A 78 4.37 11.90 -4.08
N TYR A 79 5.02 12.54 -3.11
CA TYR A 79 4.67 12.44 -1.69
C TYR A 79 3.20 12.73 -1.39
N ALA A 80 2.61 13.62 -2.18
CA ALA A 80 1.25 14.10 -1.98
C ALA A 80 0.17 13.06 -2.37
N ASN A 81 0.53 12.04 -3.14
CA ASN A 81 -0.29 10.87 -3.45
C ASN A 81 0.15 9.59 -2.71
N THR A 82 1.18 9.69 -1.86
CA THR A 82 1.68 8.55 -1.07
C THR A 82 0.82 8.39 0.18
N HIS A 83 0.21 7.21 0.33
CA HIS A 83 -0.50 6.79 1.53
C HIS A 83 0.44 6.68 2.75
N PRO A 84 -0.08 6.69 3.99
CA PRO A 84 -1.48 6.89 4.35
C PRO A 84 -1.93 8.36 4.24
N PHE A 85 -3.23 8.57 4.03
CA PHE A 85 -3.86 9.89 4.09
C PHE A 85 -4.50 10.11 5.46
N ARG A 86 -4.29 11.29 6.05
CA ARG A 86 -4.99 11.70 7.26
C ARG A 86 -6.43 12.07 6.91
N VAL A 87 -7.42 11.44 7.54
CA VAL A 87 -8.85 11.65 7.27
C VAL A 87 -9.64 12.21 8.46
N SER A 88 -9.01 12.32 9.63
CA SER A 88 -9.52 13.14 10.74
C SER A 88 -8.33 13.59 11.60
N ASN A 89 -8.58 14.18 12.77
CA ASN A 89 -7.50 14.49 13.71
C ASN A 89 -6.76 13.23 14.19
N ALA A 90 -7.47 12.10 14.32
CA ALA A 90 -6.94 10.85 14.87
C ALA A 90 -6.86 9.69 13.87
N ILE A 91 -7.49 9.81 12.69
CA ILE A 91 -7.66 8.69 11.77
C ILE A 91 -6.81 8.85 10.51
N TYR A 92 -6.08 7.80 10.16
CA TYR A 92 -5.33 7.65 8.92
C TYR A 92 -5.89 6.51 8.06
N MET A 93 -5.75 6.61 6.75
CA MET A 93 -6.28 5.66 5.78
C MET A 93 -5.24 5.24 4.73
N ALA A 94 -5.14 3.94 4.48
CA ALA A 94 -4.50 3.35 3.32
C ALA A 94 -5.56 2.74 2.38
N HIS A 95 -5.36 2.81 1.07
CA HIS A 95 -6.29 2.25 0.08
C HIS A 95 -5.53 1.44 -0.98
N ASN A 96 -6.04 0.26 -1.29
CA ASN A 96 -5.57 -0.56 -2.40
C ASN A 96 -6.72 -0.83 -3.36
N GLY A 97 -6.57 -0.35 -4.59
CA GLY A 97 -7.49 -0.56 -5.69
C GLY A 97 -7.48 0.64 -6.63
N THR A 98 -8.59 0.84 -7.34
CA THR A 98 -8.86 2.04 -8.13
C THR A 98 -10.34 2.34 -8.01
N LEU A 99 -10.65 3.53 -7.53
CA LEU A 99 -12.01 4.01 -7.33
C LEU A 99 -12.49 4.70 -8.59
N ASP A 100 -13.74 4.41 -8.96
CA ASP A 100 -14.44 5.13 -10.01
C ASP A 100 -15.10 6.38 -9.43
N ILE A 101 -14.30 7.43 -9.27
CA ILE A 101 -14.75 8.72 -8.76
C ILE A 101 -14.19 9.86 -9.61
N ASN A 102 -14.91 10.98 -9.61
CA ASN A 102 -14.46 12.18 -10.30
C ASN A 102 -13.18 12.74 -9.65
N CYS A 103 -12.08 12.76 -10.41
CA CYS A 103 -10.80 13.28 -9.98
C CYS A 103 -10.63 14.72 -10.48
N ARG A 104 -11.20 15.68 -9.76
CA ARG A 104 -11.27 17.10 -10.17
C ARG A 104 -9.92 17.82 -10.23
N ILE A 105 -8.92 17.37 -9.46
CA ILE A 105 -7.59 17.99 -9.42
C ILE A 105 -6.61 17.14 -10.26
N PRO A 106 -6.10 17.67 -11.39
CA PRO A 106 -5.10 16.96 -12.19
C PRO A 106 -3.89 16.52 -11.36
N GLY A 107 -3.42 15.31 -11.61
CA GLY A 107 -2.25 14.74 -10.94
C GLY A 107 -2.50 14.21 -9.52
N ARG A 108 -3.66 14.43 -8.91
CA ARG A 108 -4.06 13.79 -7.65
C ARG A 108 -4.65 12.40 -7.90
N SER A 109 -4.39 11.46 -6.99
CA SER A 109 -4.97 10.12 -7.09
C SER A 109 -6.46 10.13 -6.72
N ASP A 110 -7.17 9.12 -7.20
CA ASP A 110 -8.52 8.75 -6.73
C ASP A 110 -8.56 8.58 -5.20
N SER A 111 -7.54 7.94 -4.63
CA SER A 111 -7.41 7.76 -3.19
C SER A 111 -7.30 9.10 -2.45
N TRP A 112 -6.58 10.07 -3.04
CA TRP A 112 -6.49 11.42 -2.49
C TRP A 112 -7.85 12.10 -2.49
N HIS A 113 -8.61 12.02 -3.59
CA HIS A 113 -9.96 12.62 -3.65
C HIS A 113 -10.93 11.94 -2.68
N MET A 114 -10.92 10.61 -2.58
CA MET A 114 -11.69 9.88 -1.58
C MET A 114 -11.33 10.32 -0.15
N ALA A 115 -10.04 10.51 0.15
CA ALA A 115 -9.60 10.98 1.45
C ALA A 115 -10.00 12.42 1.75
N ASN A 116 -9.77 13.35 0.81
CA ASN A 116 -9.90 14.79 1.06
C ASN A 116 -11.30 15.34 0.81
N ASP A 117 -11.97 14.86 -0.24
CA ASP A 117 -13.27 15.41 -0.65
C ASP A 117 -14.45 14.66 0.00
N LEU A 118 -14.28 13.38 0.38
CA LEU A 118 -15.36 12.56 0.94
C LEU A 118 -15.14 12.21 2.41
N LEU A 119 -14.04 11.54 2.74
CA LEU A 119 -13.83 10.99 4.08
C LEU A 119 -13.41 12.05 5.10
N GLN A 120 -12.58 13.04 4.74
CA GLN A 120 -12.20 14.11 5.66
C GLN A 120 -13.40 14.91 6.19
N PRO A 121 -14.30 15.45 5.33
CA PRO A 121 -15.45 16.21 5.81
C PRO A 121 -16.34 15.38 6.75
N LEU A 122 -16.54 14.10 6.43
CA LEU A 122 -17.37 13.19 7.21
C LEU A 122 -16.73 12.82 8.56
N LEU A 123 -15.47 12.36 8.55
CA LEU A 123 -14.82 11.82 9.74
C LEU A 123 -14.26 12.90 10.67
N ARG A 124 -14.11 14.15 10.20
CA ARG A 124 -13.90 15.29 11.12
C ARG A 124 -15.15 15.61 11.94
N ARG A 125 -16.34 15.45 11.36
CA ARG A 125 -17.62 15.72 12.04
C ARG A 125 -18.06 14.55 12.93
N ASN A 126 -17.89 13.32 12.46
CA ASN A 126 -18.27 12.12 13.19
C ASN A 126 -17.22 11.02 13.01
N PRO A 127 -16.07 11.06 13.71
CA PRO A 127 -15.01 10.06 13.55
C PRO A 127 -15.48 8.66 13.93
N ASN A 128 -16.40 8.54 14.88
CA ASN A 128 -16.92 7.27 15.38
C ASN A 128 -17.68 6.46 14.32
N ILE A 129 -18.20 7.10 13.26
CA ILE A 129 -18.99 6.42 12.22
C ILE A 129 -18.19 5.33 11.50
N ILE A 130 -16.86 5.45 11.39
CA ILE A 130 -16.03 4.42 10.74
C ILE A 130 -16.08 3.07 11.45
N HIS A 131 -16.46 3.05 12.72
CA HIS A 131 -16.60 1.83 13.54
C HIS A 131 -18.00 1.22 13.46
N ALA A 132 -18.98 1.92 12.90
CA ALA A 132 -20.33 1.41 12.73
C ALA A 132 -20.37 0.40 11.59
N LYS A 133 -20.83 -0.83 11.87
CA LYS A 133 -20.91 -1.90 10.86
C LYS A 133 -21.74 -1.50 9.63
N SER A 134 -22.86 -0.79 9.83
CA SER A 134 -23.70 -0.29 8.73
C SER A 134 -22.93 0.63 7.79
N PHE A 135 -22.10 1.52 8.33
CA PHE A 135 -21.26 2.41 7.54
C PHE A 135 -20.13 1.67 6.83
N GLN A 136 -19.49 0.72 7.51
CA GLN A 136 -18.48 -0.15 6.89
C GLN A 136 -19.05 -0.94 5.71
N SER A 137 -20.24 -1.54 5.87
CA SER A 137 -20.97 -2.24 4.81
C SER A 137 -21.37 -1.31 3.66
N TYR A 138 -21.81 -0.09 3.99
CA TYR A 138 -22.11 0.93 2.98
C TYR A 138 -20.87 1.27 2.15
N ILE A 139 -19.73 1.59 2.79
CA ILE A 139 -18.48 1.84 2.07
C ILE A 139 -18.10 0.63 1.22
N ALA A 140 -18.07 -0.58 1.80
CA ALA A 140 -17.70 -1.81 1.10
C ALA A 140 -18.48 -2.00 -0.20
N LYS A 141 -19.80 -1.79 -0.16
CA LYS A 141 -20.69 -1.87 -1.34
C LYS A 141 -20.33 -0.81 -2.39
N ASN A 142 -20.11 0.43 -1.97
CA ASN A 142 -19.88 1.55 -2.89
C ASN A 142 -18.49 1.54 -3.52
N ILE A 143 -17.46 1.08 -2.81
CA ILE A 143 -16.11 0.97 -3.37
C ILE A 143 -15.95 -0.30 -4.22
N GLY A 144 -16.81 -1.30 -4.06
CA GLY A 144 -16.77 -2.55 -4.81
C GLY A 144 -15.66 -3.52 -4.40
N ALA A 145 -15.74 -4.75 -4.91
CA ALA A 145 -14.91 -5.88 -4.48
C ALA A 145 -13.41 -5.79 -4.88
N ASN A 146 -13.06 -4.85 -5.77
CA ASN A 146 -11.66 -4.64 -6.17
C ASN A 146 -10.90 -3.69 -5.25
N ASN A 147 -11.58 -3.06 -4.28
CA ASN A 147 -11.00 -2.05 -3.42
C ASN A 147 -10.95 -2.50 -1.96
N ARG A 148 -9.83 -2.26 -1.27
CA ARG A 148 -9.67 -2.46 0.19
C ARG A 148 -9.22 -1.16 0.81
N MET A 149 -9.75 -0.83 1.99
CA MET A 149 -9.32 0.33 2.76
C MET A 149 -8.97 -0.10 4.17
N VAL A 150 -7.85 0.42 4.69
CA VAL A 150 -7.44 0.20 6.07
C VAL A 150 -7.40 1.55 6.77
N PHE A 151 -8.09 1.64 7.91
CA PHE A 151 -8.13 2.81 8.76
C PHE A 151 -7.46 2.48 10.09
N MET A 152 -6.57 3.34 10.57
CA MET A 152 -6.08 3.31 11.94
C MET A 152 -6.61 4.53 12.66
N ASP A 153 -7.31 4.31 13.77
CA ASP A 153 -7.88 5.33 14.64
C ASP A 153 -7.07 5.42 15.94
N ALA A 154 -6.36 6.54 16.11
CA ALA A 154 -5.53 6.77 17.28
C ALA A 154 -6.37 6.80 18.56
N ASP A 155 -7.48 7.55 18.58
CA ASP A 155 -8.29 7.77 19.78
C ASP A 155 -8.89 6.46 20.29
N ARG A 156 -9.35 5.60 19.38
CA ARG A 156 -9.89 4.28 19.71
C ARG A 156 -8.85 3.17 19.83
N GLN A 157 -7.59 3.44 19.48
CA GLN A 157 -6.54 2.42 19.34
C GLN A 157 -7.02 1.20 18.55
N LYS A 158 -7.68 1.45 17.41
CA LYS A 158 -8.35 0.40 16.64
C LYS A 158 -8.09 0.53 15.16
N THR A 159 -7.82 -0.61 14.53
CA THR A 159 -7.74 -0.76 13.08
C THR A 159 -9.06 -1.27 12.52
N VAL A 160 -9.52 -0.68 11.42
CA VAL A 160 -10.70 -1.10 10.66
C VAL A 160 -10.27 -1.43 9.23
N ILE A 161 -10.63 -2.60 8.73
CA ILE A 161 -10.33 -3.04 7.36
C ILE A 161 -11.65 -3.26 6.62
N ILE A 162 -11.89 -2.43 5.61
CA ILE A 162 -13.02 -2.58 4.68
C ILE A 162 -12.63 -3.59 3.60
N ASN A 163 -13.55 -4.53 3.31
CA ASN A 163 -13.31 -5.67 2.41
C ASN A 163 -12.17 -6.59 2.90
N LYS A 164 -12.05 -6.80 4.22
CA LYS A 164 -11.02 -7.67 4.82
C LYS A 164 -11.01 -9.09 4.25
N SER A 165 -12.20 -9.67 4.03
CA SER A 165 -12.37 -11.04 3.48
C SER A 165 -11.83 -11.22 2.08
N LEU A 166 -11.54 -10.13 1.36
CA LEU A 166 -10.95 -10.16 0.03
C LEU A 166 -9.42 -10.06 0.06
N GLY A 167 -8.80 -9.94 1.24
CA GLY A 167 -7.36 -10.11 1.41
C GLY A 167 -7.00 -11.53 1.84
N THR A 168 -5.73 -11.72 2.15
CA THR A 168 -5.15 -13.03 2.49
C THR A 168 -4.40 -12.91 3.81
N GLU A 169 -4.72 -13.76 4.77
CA GLU A 169 -3.90 -13.91 5.99
C GLU A 169 -2.69 -14.81 5.64
N TYR A 170 -1.49 -14.39 6.05
CA TYR A 170 -0.24 -15.12 5.83
C TYR A 170 0.68 -14.91 7.03
N GLN A 171 1.06 -15.99 7.71
CA GLN A 171 1.98 -15.94 8.86
C GLN A 171 1.62 -14.87 9.92
N GLY A 172 0.32 -14.67 10.17
CA GLY A 172 -0.18 -13.72 11.16
C GLY A 172 -0.24 -12.25 10.70
N VAL A 173 0.13 -11.95 9.44
CA VAL A 173 -0.12 -10.65 8.81
C VAL A 173 -1.24 -10.77 7.78
N TRP A 174 -1.96 -9.67 7.55
CA TRP A 174 -2.97 -9.59 6.50
C TRP A 174 -2.41 -8.84 5.28
N LEU A 175 -2.57 -9.44 4.09
CA LEU A 175 -2.15 -8.91 2.80
C LEU A 175 -3.40 -8.54 1.98
N SER A 176 -3.44 -7.32 1.45
CA SER A 176 -4.62 -6.87 0.67
C SER A 176 -4.83 -7.60 -0.67
N ASN A 177 -3.81 -8.30 -1.18
CA ASN A 177 -3.83 -9.14 -2.37
C ASN A 177 -2.53 -9.98 -2.43
N THR A 178 -2.46 -10.95 -3.35
CA THR A 178 -1.28 -11.78 -3.63
C THR A 178 -0.60 -11.49 -4.98
N LYS A 179 -0.92 -10.36 -5.65
CA LYS A 179 -0.47 -10.07 -7.03
C LYS A 179 0.78 -9.20 -7.11
N TRP A 180 1.07 -8.41 -6.07
CA TRP A 180 2.09 -7.35 -6.12
C TRP A 180 3.28 -7.65 -5.21
N PHE A 181 3.66 -8.92 -5.18
CA PHE A 181 4.90 -9.51 -4.69
C PHE A 181 4.99 -10.93 -5.28
N ASP A 182 6.14 -11.60 -5.19
CA ASP A 182 6.33 -12.96 -5.69
C ASP A 182 5.64 -13.99 -4.77
N SER A 183 4.32 -14.12 -4.91
CA SER A 183 3.49 -14.88 -3.97
C SER A 183 3.78 -16.39 -3.97
N ALA A 184 4.21 -16.91 -5.12
CA ALA A 184 4.61 -18.30 -5.29
C ALA A 184 5.79 -18.69 -4.37
N ARG A 185 6.79 -17.80 -4.21
CA ARG A 185 7.91 -18.01 -3.26
C ARG A 185 7.46 -18.18 -1.81
N PHE A 186 6.25 -17.72 -1.47
CA PHE A 186 5.69 -17.77 -0.13
C PHE A 186 4.59 -18.83 0.03
N GLY A 187 4.39 -19.69 -0.98
CA GLY A 187 3.35 -20.74 -0.96
C GLY A 187 1.93 -20.18 -1.03
N LEU A 188 1.77 -18.94 -1.50
CA LEU A 188 0.47 -18.32 -1.70
C LEU A 188 0.04 -18.54 -3.15
N ALA A 189 -1.22 -18.94 -3.34
CA ALA A 189 -1.75 -19.12 -4.68
C ALA A 189 -1.80 -17.76 -5.40
N GLU A 190 -1.24 -17.73 -6.61
CA GLU A 190 -1.59 -16.70 -7.58
C GLU A 190 -3.10 -16.85 -7.86
N PRO A 191 -3.89 -15.75 -7.83
CA PRO A 191 -5.29 -15.86 -8.20
C PRO A 191 -5.36 -16.30 -9.67
N ASN A 192 -6.08 -17.38 -9.95
CA ASN A 192 -6.33 -17.89 -11.30
C ASN A 192 -6.74 -16.74 -12.23
N PHE A 193 -5.80 -16.29 -13.05
CA PHE A 193 -6.12 -15.53 -14.24
C PHE A 193 -6.29 -16.56 -15.34
N ASN A 194 -7.44 -16.56 -16.02
CA ASN A 194 -7.55 -17.27 -17.28
C ASN A 194 -6.40 -16.81 -18.19
N ASN A 195 -5.50 -17.76 -18.46
CA ASN A 195 -4.26 -17.59 -19.19
C ASN A 195 -4.50 -17.02 -20.59
N GLY A 196 -3.63 -16.10 -21.04
CA GLY A 196 -3.57 -15.81 -22.47
C GLY A 196 -2.59 -14.73 -22.92
N GLN A 197 -2.43 -13.61 -22.19
CA GLN A 197 -1.82 -12.44 -22.86
C GLN A 197 -1.01 -11.45 -22.03
N LEU A 198 -0.95 -11.55 -20.69
CA LEU A 198 -0.31 -10.51 -19.85
C LEU A 198 1.00 -10.95 -19.17
N ALA A 199 1.25 -12.25 -19.04
CA ALA A 199 2.46 -12.75 -18.38
C ALA A 199 3.74 -12.60 -19.24
N SER A 200 3.62 -12.63 -20.58
CA SER A 200 4.74 -12.40 -21.48
C SER A 200 5.29 -10.97 -21.38
N ASP A 201 4.42 -9.98 -21.22
CA ASP A 201 4.79 -8.57 -21.37
C ASP A 201 5.48 -8.00 -20.13
N ALA A 202 5.12 -8.46 -18.93
CA ALA A 202 5.74 -8.02 -17.69
C ALA A 202 7.16 -8.58 -17.51
N CYS A 203 7.36 -9.86 -17.85
CA CYS A 203 8.68 -10.50 -17.80
C CYS A 203 9.62 -9.94 -18.88
N SER A 204 9.09 -9.65 -20.07
CA SER A 204 9.86 -9.03 -21.17
C SER A 204 10.29 -7.61 -20.83
N LYS A 205 9.44 -6.80 -20.17
CA LYS A 205 9.80 -5.45 -19.73
C LYS A 205 10.87 -5.42 -18.64
N LEU A 206 10.86 -6.39 -17.72
CA LEU A 206 11.89 -6.53 -16.68
C LEU A 206 13.26 -6.94 -17.26
N LYS A 207 13.29 -7.83 -18.27
CA LYS A 207 14.53 -8.16 -19.01
C LYS A 207 15.08 -6.96 -19.80
N LEU A 208 14.22 -6.25 -20.52
CA LEU A 208 14.61 -5.05 -21.29
C LEU A 208 15.12 -3.90 -20.40
N LEU A 209 14.58 -3.74 -19.19
CA LEU A 209 15.09 -2.79 -18.21
C LEU A 209 16.47 -3.24 -17.66
N GLY A 210 16.64 -4.52 -17.35
CA GLY A 210 17.93 -5.07 -16.90
C GLY A 210 19.06 -4.92 -17.93
N GLU A 211 18.76 -5.17 -19.21
CA GLU A 211 19.72 -5.04 -20.31
C GLU A 211 20.11 -3.59 -20.59
N ARG A 212 19.18 -2.63 -20.47
CA ARG A 212 19.47 -1.20 -20.64
C ARG A 212 20.33 -0.62 -19.50
N PHE A 213 20.21 -1.13 -18.28
CA PHE A 213 21.09 -0.73 -17.17
C PHE A 213 22.46 -1.42 -17.23
N GLY A 214 22.56 -2.65 -17.74
CA GLY A 214 23.82 -3.37 -17.91
C GLY A 214 24.76 -2.77 -18.98
N GLN A 215 24.20 -2.20 -20.06
CA GLN A 215 25.01 -1.58 -21.11
C GLN A 215 25.57 -0.18 -20.76
N GLY A 216 25.07 0.46 -19.69
CA GLY A 216 25.56 1.76 -19.22
C GLY A 216 26.88 1.69 -18.44
N LEU A 217 27.24 0.52 -17.90
CA LEU A 217 28.45 0.35 -17.07
C LEU A 217 29.68 -0.14 -17.86
N ASN A 218 29.51 -0.60 -19.10
CA ASN A 218 30.61 -1.05 -19.96
C ASN A 218 31.20 0.05 -20.87
N LYS A 219 30.80 1.31 -20.71
CA LYS A 219 31.31 2.45 -21.52
C LYS A 219 32.28 3.40 -20.80
N LEU A 220 32.76 3.05 -19.60
CA LEU A 220 33.69 3.91 -18.84
C LEU A 220 35.13 3.39 -18.71
N ASN A 221 35.49 2.29 -19.37
CA ASN A 221 36.88 1.81 -19.42
C ASN A 221 37.37 1.71 -20.86
N TYR A 222 37.70 2.85 -21.47
CA TYR A 222 38.71 2.98 -22.55
C TYR A 222 38.93 4.47 -22.84
N CYS A 223 39.75 5.12 -22.02
CA CYS A 223 40.53 6.31 -22.39
C CYS A 223 41.81 6.29 -21.56
N SER A 224 42.79 5.50 -22.02
CA SER A 224 44.21 5.73 -21.72
C SER A 224 44.79 6.55 -22.88
N GLY A 225 45.27 7.74 -22.51
CA GLY A 225 46.04 8.68 -23.32
C GLY A 225 46.64 9.69 -22.36
#